data_AF-A0A1U9WXN2-F1
#
_entry.id   AF-A0A1U9WXN2-F1
#
_cell.length_a   1.000
_cell.length_b   1.000
_cell.length_c   1.000
_cell.angle_alpha   90.00
_cell.angle_beta   90.00
_cell.angle_gamma   90.00
#
_symmetry.space_group_name_H-M   'P 1'
#
loop_
_entity.id
_entity.type
_entity.pdbx_description
1 polymer ?
#
loop_
_entity_poly.entity_id
_entity_poly.type
_entity_poly.pdbx_seq_one_letter_code
_entity_poly.pdbx_strand_id
1 'polypeptide(L)'
;MEEVSSAVKRLYDTYPFPPDPLLDEPPPGYNWRWSWPVAYSFCTGQKPQNLDIRILDAGCGTGSSTEYLIQLNPEASVLGIDLSEGAIQTAIERCRRSGISTPGTPAPEFRRLSLYDVGQLEGQFDFINCVGVLHHLPDPIRGIQTLALKLAPGGLMHIFVYAELGRWEIQLMQKAIALLQAEKRGDYQDGVKIGRQIFEALPEKNRLVTYESKRWGLENQRDECFADMYVHPQEIDYNIDNLFELIDASGLEFIGFSNPNYWNLERLIGDSPELLERANQLSDRQRYRLIELLDPEISHYEFFLGRSPLPLNKWSNDQELLAAIPERSPCMNGWPSQNLFDYNYQIVSLSDAEFEFLKVCDQNSESPRNVGEILTQISFDLEGVRSLFNRQLILLSIKQN
;
A
#
# COMPACT_ATOMS: atom_id res chain seq x y z
N MET A 1 15.99 15.68 16.51
CA MET A 1 14.84 15.69 15.57
C MET A 1 15.13 16.57 14.36
N GLU A 2 15.41 17.87 14.54
CA GLU A 2 15.59 18.82 13.43
C GLU A 2 16.76 18.48 12.49
N GLU A 3 17.89 17.98 13.03
CA GLU A 3 19.05 17.57 12.23
C GLU A 3 18.74 16.38 11.30
N VAL A 4 18.00 15.38 11.81
CA VAL A 4 17.58 14.19 11.05
C VAL A 4 16.62 14.58 9.93
N SER A 5 15.56 15.34 10.25
CA SER A 5 14.61 15.81 9.24
C SER A 5 15.30 16.67 8.17
N SER A 6 16.30 17.47 8.55
CA SER A 6 17.10 18.24 7.60
C SER A 6 17.97 17.34 6.70
N ALA A 7 18.54 16.26 7.24
CA ALA A 7 19.29 15.29 6.46
C ALA A 7 18.40 14.55 5.45
N VAL A 8 17.26 14.02 5.90
CA VAL A 8 16.26 13.37 5.02
C VAL A 8 15.81 14.32 3.91
N LYS A 9 15.50 15.59 4.24
CA LYS A 9 15.16 16.59 3.23
C LYS A 9 16.28 16.78 2.21
N ARG A 10 17.54 16.89 2.63
CA ARG A 10 18.68 17.06 1.72
C ARG A 10 18.87 15.85 0.81
N LEU A 11 18.61 14.62 1.29
CA LEU A 11 18.64 13.42 0.45
C LEU A 11 17.64 13.59 -0.69
N TYR A 12 16.36 13.84 -0.39
CA TYR A 12 15.33 13.93 -1.42
C TYR A 12 15.41 15.19 -2.29
N ASP A 13 16.03 16.27 -1.81
CA ASP A 13 16.38 17.40 -2.67
C ASP A 13 17.53 17.06 -3.65
N THR A 14 18.44 16.15 -3.26
CA THR A 14 19.56 15.68 -4.11
C THR A 14 19.11 14.60 -5.09
N TYR A 15 18.26 13.69 -4.62
CA TYR A 15 17.74 12.53 -5.32
C TYR A 15 16.23 12.44 -5.11
N PRO A 16 15.42 13.16 -5.92
CA PRO A 16 13.97 13.13 -5.80
C PRO A 16 13.41 11.71 -5.97
N PHE A 17 12.50 11.31 -5.08
CA PHE A 17 11.98 9.95 -5.02
C PHE A 17 10.44 9.92 -4.83
N PRO A 18 9.72 8.95 -5.41
CA PRO A 18 10.18 7.96 -6.40
C PRO A 18 10.67 8.61 -7.71
N PRO A 19 11.63 7.99 -8.43
CA PRO A 19 12.22 8.59 -9.64
C PRO A 19 11.39 8.29 -10.89
N ASP A 20 10.10 7.97 -10.75
CA ASP A 20 9.25 7.59 -11.87
C ASP A 20 9.23 8.69 -12.94
N PRO A 21 9.26 8.34 -14.24
CA PRO A 21 9.21 9.34 -15.29
C PRO A 21 7.90 10.13 -15.23
N LEU A 22 7.95 11.39 -15.63
CA LEU A 22 6.75 12.21 -15.86
C LEU A 22 6.12 11.84 -17.20
N LEU A 23 4.85 11.44 -17.19
CA LEU A 23 4.11 11.00 -18.36
C LEU A 23 3.09 12.06 -18.81
N ASP A 24 2.81 12.12 -20.11
CA ASP A 24 1.73 12.96 -20.68
C ASP A 24 0.41 12.17 -20.82
N GLU A 25 0.22 11.17 -19.97
CA GLU A 25 -0.95 10.30 -19.91
C GLU A 25 -1.18 9.83 -18.46
N PRO A 26 -2.42 9.40 -18.11
CA PRO A 26 -2.71 8.81 -16.79
C PRO A 26 -1.79 7.62 -16.47
N PRO A 27 -1.51 7.36 -15.19
CA PRO A 27 -0.56 6.32 -14.85
C PRO A 27 -1.15 4.94 -15.25
N PRO A 28 -0.29 4.01 -15.68
CA PRO A 28 -0.75 2.73 -16.18
C PRO A 28 -1.21 1.82 -15.04
N GLY A 29 -2.29 1.08 -15.29
CA GLY A 29 -2.79 0.08 -14.34
C GLY A 29 -3.42 0.69 -13.10
N TYR A 30 -3.27 0.00 -11.97
CA TYR A 30 -3.82 0.34 -10.67
C TYR A 30 -2.96 -0.25 -9.53
N ASN A 31 -3.14 0.31 -8.34
CA ASN A 31 -2.86 -0.35 -7.07
C ASN A 31 -4.16 -0.33 -6.27
N TRP A 32 -4.72 -1.50 -5.98
CA TRP A 32 -6.02 -1.60 -5.30
C TRP A 32 -6.04 -0.97 -3.91
N ARG A 33 -4.87 -0.89 -3.25
CA ARG A 33 -4.71 -0.24 -1.95
C ARG A 33 -4.92 1.27 -2.03
N TRP A 34 -4.79 1.85 -3.21
CA TRP A 34 -5.02 3.26 -3.49
C TRP A 34 -6.40 3.54 -4.08
N SER A 35 -7.24 2.51 -4.27
CA SER A 35 -8.65 2.68 -4.63
C SER A 35 -9.49 2.57 -3.37
N TRP A 36 -10.06 3.68 -2.90
CA TRP A 36 -10.95 3.73 -1.74
C TRP A 36 -12.04 2.65 -1.75
N PRO A 37 -12.83 2.45 -2.82
CA PRO A 37 -13.87 1.44 -2.80
C PRO A 37 -13.33 0.00 -2.66
N VAL A 38 -12.16 -0.29 -3.25
CA VAL A 38 -11.56 -1.63 -3.18
C VAL A 38 -10.85 -1.85 -1.85
N ALA A 39 -10.03 -0.89 -1.40
CA ALA A 39 -9.37 -0.94 -0.10
C ALA A 39 -10.38 -1.00 1.05
N TYR A 40 -11.47 -0.24 0.96
CA TYR A 40 -12.53 -0.28 1.97
C TYR A 40 -13.31 -1.59 1.93
N SER A 41 -13.61 -2.14 0.75
CA SER A 41 -14.20 -3.48 0.64
C SER A 41 -13.27 -4.58 1.14
N PHE A 42 -11.96 -4.46 0.92
CA PHE A 42 -10.98 -5.39 1.49
C PHE A 42 -10.98 -5.34 3.02
N CYS A 43 -11.03 -4.14 3.60
CA CYS A 43 -10.97 -3.95 5.05
C CYS A 43 -12.27 -4.26 5.79
N THR A 44 -13.41 -3.95 5.17
CA THR A 44 -14.73 -4.00 5.83
C THR A 44 -15.63 -5.10 5.27
N GLY A 45 -15.24 -5.69 4.14
CA GLY A 45 -16.02 -6.67 3.41
C GLY A 45 -17.18 -6.08 2.59
N GLN A 46 -17.28 -4.76 2.46
CA GLN A 46 -18.31 -4.12 1.65
C GLN A 46 -17.82 -2.83 1.01
N LYS A 47 -18.38 -2.46 -0.15
CA LYS A 47 -18.12 -1.18 -0.80
C LYS A 47 -18.59 -0.02 0.11
N PRO A 48 -17.82 1.08 0.21
CA PRO A 48 -18.25 2.26 0.97
C PRO A 48 -19.46 2.92 0.30
N GLN A 49 -20.31 3.55 1.12
CA GLN A 49 -21.48 4.28 0.62
C GLN A 49 -21.12 5.64 0.03
N ASN A 50 -20.05 6.26 0.51
CA ASN A 50 -19.58 7.57 0.07
C ASN A 50 -18.28 7.42 -0.73
N LEU A 51 -18.24 8.02 -1.91
CA LEU A 51 -17.07 8.10 -2.80
C LEU A 51 -16.49 9.52 -2.88
N ASP A 52 -17.29 10.54 -2.58
CA ASP A 52 -16.86 11.93 -2.36
C ASP A 52 -16.24 12.06 -0.97
N ILE A 53 -14.98 11.62 -0.86
CA ILE A 53 -14.22 11.55 0.38
C ILE A 53 -13.00 12.47 0.35
N ARG A 54 -12.38 12.66 1.51
CA ARG A 54 -11.10 13.37 1.65
C ARG A 54 -9.95 12.37 1.82
N ILE A 55 -8.96 12.47 0.95
CA ILE A 55 -7.76 11.62 0.95
C ILE A 55 -6.54 12.47 1.29
N LEU A 56 -5.72 12.00 2.25
CA LEU A 56 -4.39 12.55 2.53
C LEU A 56 -3.32 11.58 2.03
N ASP A 57 -2.45 12.03 1.14
CA ASP A 57 -1.20 11.34 0.81
C ASP A 57 -0.06 11.94 1.64
N ALA A 58 0.26 11.29 2.76
CA ALA A 58 1.16 11.77 3.79
C ALA A 58 2.61 11.34 3.49
N GLY A 59 3.40 12.25 2.92
CA GLY A 59 4.73 12.00 2.36
C GLY A 59 4.63 11.56 0.90
N CYS A 60 4.01 12.41 0.07
CA CYS A 60 3.68 12.10 -1.30
C CYS A 60 4.90 12.02 -2.24
N GLY A 61 6.07 12.47 -1.80
CA GLY A 61 7.28 12.50 -2.62
C GLY A 61 7.04 13.25 -3.94
N THR A 62 7.50 12.67 -5.05
CA THR A 62 7.31 13.19 -6.41
C THR A 62 5.91 12.93 -6.99
N GLY A 63 4.95 12.49 -6.16
CA GLY A 63 3.53 12.38 -6.50
C GLY A 63 3.11 11.09 -7.20
N SER A 64 3.97 10.07 -7.28
CA SER A 64 3.62 8.80 -7.95
C SER A 64 2.37 8.16 -7.33
N SER A 65 2.31 8.00 -6.00
CA SER A 65 1.11 7.50 -5.32
C SER A 65 -0.08 8.44 -5.47
N THR A 66 0.15 9.76 -5.38
CA THR A 66 -0.90 10.77 -5.47
C THR A 66 -1.63 10.73 -6.80
N GLU A 67 -0.89 10.54 -7.90
CA GLU A 67 -1.44 10.44 -9.24
C GLU A 67 -2.42 9.25 -9.37
N TYR A 68 -2.05 8.08 -8.85
CA TYR A 68 -2.95 6.93 -8.79
C TYR A 68 -4.14 7.16 -7.83
N LEU A 69 -3.91 7.78 -6.67
CA LEU A 69 -4.98 8.11 -5.72
C LEU A 69 -6.05 9.01 -6.36
N ILE A 70 -5.66 9.96 -7.20
CA ILE A 70 -6.62 10.81 -7.93
C ILE A 70 -7.34 10.00 -9.01
N GLN A 71 -6.61 9.26 -9.84
CA GLN A 71 -7.19 8.48 -10.95
C GLN A 71 -8.20 7.43 -10.46
N LEU A 72 -7.88 6.73 -9.37
CA LEU A 72 -8.69 5.64 -8.83
C LEU A 72 -9.86 6.10 -7.96
N ASN A 73 -9.92 7.39 -7.62
CA ASN A 73 -10.96 7.99 -6.77
C ASN A 73 -11.45 9.32 -7.38
N PRO A 74 -12.14 9.30 -8.53
CA PRO A 74 -12.47 10.51 -9.30
C PRO A 74 -13.39 11.50 -8.58
N GLU A 75 -14.15 11.04 -7.57
CA GLU A 75 -15.02 11.88 -6.74
C GLU A 75 -14.29 12.46 -5.53
N ALA A 76 -13.11 11.94 -5.17
CA ALA A 76 -12.43 12.29 -3.94
C ALA A 76 -11.59 13.57 -4.08
N SER A 77 -11.51 14.33 -3.00
CA SER A 77 -10.53 15.42 -2.86
C SER A 77 -9.22 14.87 -2.29
N VAL A 78 -8.11 15.07 -3.03
CA VAL A 78 -6.79 14.54 -2.66
C VAL A 78 -5.85 15.67 -2.28
N LEU A 79 -5.26 15.56 -1.09
CA LEU A 79 -4.19 16.44 -0.61
C LEU A 79 -2.89 15.63 -0.46
N GLY A 80 -1.87 15.99 -1.24
CA GLY A 80 -0.49 15.51 -1.05
C GLY A 80 0.31 16.44 -0.16
N ILE A 81 1.07 15.88 0.78
CA ILE A 81 2.03 16.65 1.59
C ILE A 81 3.42 16.01 1.57
N ASP A 82 4.45 16.86 1.56
CA ASP A 82 5.85 16.41 1.67
C ASP A 82 6.72 17.49 2.31
N LEU A 83 7.89 17.11 2.83
CA LEU A 83 8.87 18.02 3.41
C LEU A 83 9.75 18.71 2.34
N SER A 84 9.99 18.04 1.20
CA SER A 84 10.79 18.55 0.09
C SER A 84 9.95 19.44 -0.84
N GLU A 85 10.38 20.69 -1.01
CA GLU A 85 9.79 21.60 -2.00
C GLU A 85 10.01 21.07 -3.42
N GLY A 86 11.19 20.50 -3.71
CA GLY A 86 11.51 19.96 -5.04
C GLY A 86 10.57 18.81 -5.42
N ALA A 87 10.33 17.89 -4.48
CA ALA A 87 9.41 16.78 -4.67
C ALA A 87 7.97 17.25 -4.91
N ILE A 88 7.50 18.24 -4.13
CA ILE A 88 6.18 18.87 -4.33
C ILE A 88 6.04 19.48 -5.72
N GLN A 89 7.05 20.21 -6.21
CA GLN A 89 7.00 20.78 -7.56
C GLN A 89 6.95 19.68 -8.64
N THR A 90 7.68 18.57 -8.46
CA THR A 90 7.58 17.40 -9.34
C THR A 90 6.19 16.75 -9.28
N ALA A 91 5.58 16.63 -8.09
CA ALA A 91 4.24 16.06 -7.91
C ALA A 91 3.15 16.90 -8.60
N ILE A 92 3.25 18.23 -8.48
CA ILE A 92 2.36 19.17 -9.18
C ILE A 92 2.50 18.99 -10.70
N GLU A 93 3.73 18.95 -11.21
CA GLU A 93 4.00 18.79 -12.64
C GLU A 93 3.53 17.42 -13.16
N ARG A 94 3.70 16.35 -12.38
CA ARG A 94 3.22 15.01 -12.69
C ARG A 94 1.72 15.01 -12.94
N CYS A 95 0.94 15.47 -11.96
CA CYS A 95 -0.52 15.52 -12.09
C CYS A 95 -0.98 16.44 -13.24
N ARG A 96 -0.24 17.53 -13.49
CA ARG A 96 -0.52 18.43 -14.61
C ARG A 96 -0.31 17.75 -15.96
N ARG A 97 0.77 16.98 -16.12
CA ARG A 97 1.13 16.34 -17.40
C ARG A 97 0.27 15.13 -17.71
N SER A 98 -0.06 14.30 -16.71
CA SER A 98 -0.87 13.11 -16.95
C SER A 98 -2.33 13.41 -17.29
N GLY A 99 -2.80 14.63 -17.03
CA GLY A 99 -4.15 15.05 -17.40
C GLY A 99 -5.25 14.36 -16.61
N ILE A 100 -4.91 13.72 -15.48
CA ILE A 100 -5.85 13.03 -14.58
C ILE A 100 -6.88 13.99 -13.96
N SER A 101 -6.54 15.27 -13.83
CA SER A 101 -7.46 16.32 -13.41
C SER A 101 -8.33 16.78 -14.60
N THR A 102 -9.43 16.06 -14.82
CA THR A 102 -10.41 16.34 -15.88
C THR A 102 -11.62 17.10 -15.34
N PRO A 103 -12.43 17.79 -16.19
CA PRO A 103 -13.65 18.44 -15.73
C PRO A 103 -14.58 17.46 -14.99
N GLY A 104 -14.89 17.76 -13.73
CA GLY A 104 -15.68 16.89 -12.85
C GLY A 104 -14.88 16.18 -11.76
N THR A 105 -13.54 16.14 -11.86
CA THR A 105 -12.66 15.70 -10.77
C THR A 105 -12.27 16.88 -9.88
N PRO A 106 -12.27 16.74 -8.54
CA PRO A 106 -11.72 17.76 -7.65
C PRO A 106 -10.25 18.06 -7.97
N ALA A 107 -9.87 19.34 -7.92
CA ALA A 107 -8.48 19.73 -8.15
C ALA A 107 -7.59 19.21 -7.01
N PRO A 108 -6.46 18.54 -7.32
CA PRO A 108 -5.56 18.07 -6.27
C PRO A 108 -4.86 19.25 -5.59
N GLU A 109 -4.67 19.13 -4.28
CA GLU A 109 -3.90 20.09 -3.49
C GLU A 109 -2.53 19.49 -3.13
N PHE A 110 -1.51 20.35 -3.10
CA PHE A 110 -0.17 19.99 -2.65
C PHE A 110 0.33 21.02 -1.63
N ARG A 111 0.93 20.56 -0.53
CA ARG A 111 1.49 21.44 0.49
C ARG A 111 2.85 20.93 0.96
N ARG A 112 3.84 21.82 0.98
CA ARG A 112 5.07 21.56 1.72
C ARG A 112 4.77 21.62 3.22
N LEU A 113 4.70 20.46 3.86
CA LEU A 113 4.31 20.33 5.26
C LEU A 113 5.00 19.10 5.88
N SER A 114 5.55 19.27 7.08
CA SER A 114 6.05 18.12 7.85
C SER A 114 4.88 17.26 8.33
N LEU A 115 5.09 15.95 8.38
CA LEU A 115 4.13 15.01 8.94
C LEU A 115 3.82 15.31 10.43
N TYR A 116 4.76 15.91 11.17
CA TYR A 116 4.51 16.36 12.55
C TYR A 116 3.59 17.58 12.66
N ASP A 117 3.37 18.28 11.55
CA ASP A 117 2.60 19.52 11.47
C ASP A 117 1.22 19.32 10.83
N VAL A 118 0.81 18.07 10.53
CA VAL A 118 -0.50 17.77 9.92
C VAL A 118 -1.70 18.18 10.77
N GLY A 119 -1.49 18.42 12.07
CA GLY A 119 -2.48 19.03 12.96
C GLY A 119 -2.91 20.44 12.52
N GLN A 120 -2.12 21.13 11.69
CA GLN A 120 -2.45 22.43 11.11
C GLN A 120 -3.46 22.34 9.96
N LEU A 121 -3.64 21.15 9.37
CA LEU A 121 -4.63 20.94 8.32
C LEU A 121 -6.05 20.97 8.92
N GLU A 122 -7.03 21.45 8.16
CA GLU A 122 -8.42 21.49 8.62
C GLU A 122 -9.16 20.15 8.44
N GLY A 123 -10.10 19.86 9.34
CA GLY A 123 -10.98 18.69 9.27
C GLY A 123 -10.28 17.34 9.50
N GLN A 124 -10.86 16.27 8.97
CA GLN A 124 -10.30 14.91 8.99
C GLN A 124 -10.32 14.33 7.56
N PHE A 125 -9.65 13.19 7.38
CA PHE A 125 -9.56 12.46 6.12
C PHE A 125 -10.18 11.07 6.30
N ASP A 126 -10.98 10.64 5.33
CA ASP A 126 -11.59 9.30 5.32
C ASP A 126 -10.54 8.25 4.96
N PHE A 127 -9.57 8.63 4.13
CA PHE A 127 -8.47 7.75 3.74
C PHE A 127 -7.11 8.46 3.86
N ILE A 128 -6.19 7.86 4.60
CA ILE A 128 -4.81 8.36 4.74
C ILE A 128 -3.86 7.31 4.14
N ASN A 129 -3.15 7.68 3.07
CA ASN A 129 -2.07 6.89 2.50
C ASN A 129 -0.73 7.40 3.08
N CYS A 130 0.04 6.55 3.75
CA CYS A 130 1.34 6.88 4.31
C CYS A 130 2.34 5.75 3.98
N VAL A 131 2.85 5.79 2.75
CA VAL A 131 3.66 4.71 2.17
C VAL A 131 5.10 5.16 2.03
N GLY A 132 6.06 4.46 2.65
CA GLY A 132 7.47 4.80 2.48
C GLY A 132 7.99 5.91 3.40
N VAL A 133 7.30 6.21 4.52
CA VAL A 133 7.52 7.49 5.23
C VAL A 133 7.88 7.31 6.70
N LEU A 134 7.06 6.58 7.48
CA LEU A 134 7.20 6.55 8.95
C LEU A 134 8.58 6.06 9.41
N HIS A 135 9.20 5.10 8.72
CA HIS A 135 10.53 4.57 9.05
C HIS A 135 11.68 5.56 8.82
N HIS A 136 11.45 6.64 8.07
CA HIS A 136 12.42 7.71 7.84
C HIS A 136 12.27 8.87 8.85
N LEU A 137 11.29 8.79 9.76
CA LEU A 137 11.08 9.80 10.78
C LEU A 137 12.05 9.62 11.96
N PRO A 138 12.51 10.73 12.58
CA PRO A 138 13.26 10.64 13.84
C PRO A 138 12.41 10.17 15.03
N ASP A 139 11.09 10.34 14.98
CA ASP A 139 10.11 9.93 15.99
C ASP A 139 8.87 9.37 15.28
N PRO A 140 8.91 8.10 14.81
CA PRO A 140 7.80 7.49 14.08
C PRO A 140 6.52 7.37 14.93
N ILE A 141 6.66 7.24 16.25
CA ILE A 141 5.54 7.15 17.20
C ILE A 141 4.74 8.45 17.20
N ARG A 142 5.42 9.60 17.34
CA ARG A 142 4.75 10.90 17.20
C ARG A 142 4.15 11.08 15.81
N GLY A 143 4.84 10.59 14.78
CA GLY A 143 4.37 10.64 13.39
C GLY A 143 3.01 9.96 13.23
N ILE A 144 2.92 8.68 13.58
CA ILE A 144 1.68 7.90 13.44
C ILE A 144 0.56 8.44 14.34
N GLN A 145 0.87 8.91 15.55
CA GLN A 145 -0.12 9.54 16.44
C GLN A 145 -0.75 10.79 15.82
N THR A 146 0.08 11.63 15.19
CA THR A 146 -0.41 12.88 14.58
C THR A 146 -1.31 12.57 13.37
N LEU A 147 -0.97 11.56 12.58
CA LEU A 147 -1.84 11.08 11.49
C LEU A 147 -3.14 10.45 12.02
N ALA A 148 -3.07 9.64 13.08
CA ALA A 148 -4.25 8.97 13.63
C ALA A 148 -5.33 9.96 14.10
N LEU A 149 -4.92 11.12 14.66
CA LEU A 149 -5.85 12.19 15.03
C LEU A 149 -6.62 12.78 13.83
N LYS A 150 -6.01 12.74 12.65
CA LYS A 150 -6.56 13.26 11.39
C LYS A 150 -7.42 12.24 10.63
N LEU A 151 -7.43 10.98 11.03
CA LEU A 151 -8.28 9.96 10.43
C LEU A 151 -9.75 10.13 10.90
N ALA A 152 -10.69 10.20 9.98
CA ALA A 152 -12.12 10.31 10.30
C ALA A 152 -12.66 9.02 10.93
N PRO A 153 -13.71 9.06 11.76
CA PRO A 153 -14.44 7.85 12.17
C PRO A 153 -14.93 7.06 10.95
N GLY A 154 -14.71 5.75 10.93
CA GLY A 154 -14.95 4.90 9.76
C GLY A 154 -13.87 4.99 8.67
N GLY A 155 -12.83 5.80 8.88
CA GLY A 155 -11.73 5.96 7.93
C GLY A 155 -10.68 4.85 8.02
N LEU A 156 -9.89 4.76 6.95
CA LEU A 156 -8.78 3.82 6.81
C LEU A 156 -7.43 4.53 6.68
N MET A 157 -6.38 3.94 7.23
CA MET A 157 -5.01 4.38 7.04
C MET A 157 -4.19 3.24 6.45
N HIS A 158 -3.65 3.45 5.25
CA HIS A 158 -2.76 2.54 4.56
C HIS A 158 -1.31 2.89 4.88
N ILE A 159 -0.54 1.94 5.40
CA ILE A 159 0.84 2.15 5.85
C ILE A 159 1.78 1.17 5.19
N PHE A 160 2.95 1.66 4.78
CA PHE A 160 4.11 0.86 4.39
C PHE A 160 5.33 1.25 5.26
N VAL A 161 5.98 0.26 5.88
CA VAL A 161 7.26 0.44 6.58
C VAL A 161 8.23 -0.71 6.31
N TYR A 162 9.53 -0.47 6.42
CA TYR A 162 10.53 -1.48 6.14
C TYR A 162 10.61 -2.61 7.17
N ALA A 163 10.92 -3.82 6.69
CA ALA A 163 11.05 -5.03 7.51
C ALA A 163 12.52 -5.42 7.70
N GLU A 164 12.92 -5.62 8.95
CA GLU A 164 14.29 -5.87 9.41
C GLU A 164 14.92 -7.09 8.74
N LEU A 165 14.22 -8.23 8.76
CA LEU A 165 14.83 -9.49 8.33
C LEU A 165 15.06 -9.54 6.81
N GLY A 166 14.09 -9.09 6.01
CA GLY A 166 14.22 -9.08 4.55
C GLY A 166 15.12 -7.95 4.01
N ARG A 167 15.53 -7.02 4.85
CA ARG A 167 16.46 -5.93 4.51
C ARG A 167 17.83 -6.07 5.17
N TRP A 168 18.12 -7.21 5.79
CA TRP A 168 19.38 -7.42 6.51
C TRP A 168 20.63 -7.10 5.66
N GLU A 169 20.68 -7.56 4.42
CA GLU A 169 21.78 -7.28 3.49
C GLU A 169 21.90 -5.78 3.17
N ILE A 170 20.76 -5.07 3.07
CA ILE A 170 20.73 -3.62 2.85
C ILE A 170 21.35 -2.90 4.05
N GLN A 171 20.95 -3.25 5.27
CA GLN A 171 21.52 -2.67 6.50
C GLN A 171 23.05 -2.89 6.58
N LEU A 172 23.53 -4.08 6.19
CA LEU A 172 24.96 -4.36 6.17
C LEU A 172 25.70 -3.47 5.16
N MET A 173 25.13 -3.28 3.97
CA MET A 173 25.71 -2.42 2.95
C MET A 173 25.67 -0.94 3.35
N GLN A 174 24.57 -0.45 3.93
CA GLN A 174 24.47 0.91 4.49
C GLN A 174 25.58 1.17 5.52
N LYS A 175 25.81 0.23 6.44
CA LYS A 175 26.89 0.32 7.45
C LYS A 175 28.28 0.31 6.80
N ALA A 176 28.49 -0.51 5.76
CA ALA A 176 29.76 -0.57 5.03
C ALA A 176 30.05 0.74 4.28
N ILE A 177 29.05 1.30 3.59
CA ILE A 177 29.17 2.61 2.92
C ILE A 177 29.49 3.69 3.95
N ALA A 178 28.76 3.77 5.06
CA ALA A 178 29.00 4.76 6.10
C ALA A 178 30.43 4.70 6.68
N LEU A 179 30.99 3.50 6.85
CA LEU A 179 32.38 3.32 7.30
C LEU A 179 33.40 3.83 6.26
N LEU A 180 33.13 3.62 4.98
CA LEU A 180 34.03 4.02 3.88
C LEU A 180 33.89 5.50 3.49
N GLN A 181 32.75 6.12 3.76
CA GLN A 181 32.58 7.58 3.62
C GLN A 181 33.40 8.35 4.65
N ALA A 182 33.60 7.79 5.85
CA ALA A 182 34.33 8.43 6.95
C ALA A 182 33.87 9.89 7.18
N GLU A 183 34.77 10.87 7.03
CA GLU A 183 34.50 12.30 7.20
C GLU A 183 33.52 12.88 6.17
N LYS A 184 33.21 12.15 5.08
CA LYS A 184 32.24 12.55 4.05
C LYS A 184 30.82 12.06 4.32
N ARG A 185 30.55 11.44 5.48
CA ARG A 185 29.21 10.95 5.81
C ARG A 185 28.18 12.09 5.70
N GLY A 186 27.12 11.86 4.94
CA GLY A 186 26.10 12.87 4.62
C GLY A 186 26.28 13.56 3.27
N ASP A 187 27.39 13.29 2.55
CA ASP A 187 27.49 13.52 1.11
C ASP A 187 26.85 12.34 0.36
N TYR A 188 25.61 12.52 -0.09
CA TYR A 188 24.84 11.44 -0.72
C TYR A 188 25.43 11.00 -2.07
N GLN A 189 26.05 11.92 -2.82
CA GLN A 189 26.65 11.61 -4.12
C GLN A 189 27.92 10.76 -3.95
N ASP A 190 28.74 11.09 -2.95
CA ASP A 190 29.89 10.26 -2.56
C ASP A 190 29.43 8.88 -2.06
N GLY A 191 28.33 8.83 -1.30
CA GLY A 191 27.75 7.58 -0.79
C GLY A 191 27.29 6.63 -1.90
N VAL A 192 26.55 7.15 -2.90
CA VAL A 192 26.16 6.37 -4.08
C VAL A 192 27.40 5.86 -4.81
N LYS A 193 28.37 6.74 -5.08
CA LYS A 193 29.61 6.38 -5.76
C LYS A 193 30.37 5.27 -5.04
N ILE A 194 30.59 5.41 -3.74
CA ILE A 194 31.30 4.42 -2.93
C ILE A 194 30.52 3.12 -2.86
N GLY A 195 29.20 3.17 -2.67
CA GLY A 195 28.34 1.98 -2.67
C GLY A 195 28.44 1.17 -3.96
N ARG A 196 28.38 1.84 -5.11
CA ARG A 196 28.60 1.19 -6.42
C ARG A 196 29.98 0.55 -6.52
N GLN A 197 31.03 1.25 -6.11
CA GLN A 197 32.40 0.72 -6.08
C GLN A 197 32.54 -0.52 -5.18
N ILE A 198 31.84 -0.56 -4.04
CA ILE A 198 31.84 -1.75 -3.17
C ILE A 198 31.20 -2.93 -3.91
N PHE A 199 30.02 -2.76 -4.50
CA PHE A 199 29.35 -3.84 -5.24
C PHE A 199 30.19 -4.35 -6.41
N GLU A 200 30.87 -3.46 -7.14
CA GLU A 200 31.80 -3.82 -8.23
C GLU A 200 33.04 -4.57 -7.75
N ALA A 201 33.56 -4.21 -6.57
CA ALA A 201 34.79 -4.80 -6.03
C ALA A 201 34.56 -6.12 -5.27
N LEU A 202 33.35 -6.36 -4.76
CA LEU A 202 33.03 -7.57 -4.02
C LEU A 202 33.07 -8.80 -4.94
N PRO A 203 33.51 -9.98 -4.45
CA PRO A 203 33.45 -11.22 -5.22
C PRO A 203 32.01 -11.54 -5.66
N GLU A 204 31.84 -12.08 -6.86
CA GLU A 204 30.52 -12.43 -7.43
C GLU A 204 29.65 -13.29 -6.50
N LYS A 205 30.27 -14.23 -5.77
CA LYS A 205 29.60 -15.12 -4.80
C LYS A 205 29.41 -14.51 -3.41
N ASN A 206 29.74 -13.23 -3.21
CA ASN A 206 29.49 -12.55 -1.96
C ASN A 206 27.97 -12.46 -1.72
N ARG A 207 27.54 -12.72 -0.48
CA ARG A 207 26.13 -12.71 -0.10
C ARG A 207 25.42 -11.41 -0.47
N LEU A 208 26.05 -10.25 -0.26
CA LEU A 208 25.45 -8.95 -0.56
C LEU A 208 25.24 -8.76 -2.07
N VAL A 209 26.24 -9.15 -2.89
CA VAL A 209 26.16 -9.08 -4.36
C VAL A 209 25.08 -10.02 -4.90
N THR A 210 25.05 -11.26 -4.42
CA THR A 210 24.05 -12.25 -4.88
C THR A 210 22.63 -11.81 -4.51
N TYR A 211 22.44 -11.27 -3.30
CA TYR A 211 21.13 -10.83 -2.84
C TYR A 211 20.65 -9.58 -3.58
N GLU A 212 21.51 -8.58 -3.75
CA GLU A 212 21.21 -7.38 -4.54
C GLU A 212 20.81 -7.75 -5.97
N SER A 213 21.61 -8.59 -6.64
CA SER A 213 21.33 -8.97 -8.02
C SER A 213 20.01 -9.73 -8.16
N LYS A 214 19.72 -10.63 -7.22
CA LYS A 214 18.50 -11.45 -7.24
C LYS A 214 17.23 -10.64 -6.97
N ARG A 215 17.29 -9.68 -6.04
CA ARG A 215 16.08 -8.99 -5.54
C ARG A 215 15.90 -7.59 -6.09
N TRP A 216 16.99 -6.86 -6.29
CA TRP A 216 16.98 -5.42 -6.52
C TRP A 216 17.62 -4.99 -7.84
N GLY A 217 18.27 -5.89 -8.58
CA GLY A 217 19.06 -5.55 -9.78
C GLY A 217 18.29 -4.88 -10.92
N LEU A 218 16.94 -4.97 -10.94
CA LEU A 218 16.09 -4.23 -11.87
C LEU A 218 15.75 -2.82 -11.35
N GLU A 219 15.42 -2.70 -10.08
CA GLU A 219 14.98 -1.45 -9.45
C GLU A 219 16.16 -0.51 -9.15
N ASN A 220 17.28 -1.09 -8.72
CA ASN A 220 18.45 -0.40 -8.20
C ASN A 220 19.43 0.03 -9.30
N GLN A 221 18.95 0.35 -10.51
CA GLN A 221 19.79 0.83 -11.61
C GLN A 221 19.97 2.35 -11.61
N ARG A 222 19.03 3.08 -11.00
CA ARG A 222 19.06 4.55 -10.89
C ARG A 222 19.75 4.98 -9.60
N ASP A 223 20.40 6.13 -9.63
CA ASP A 223 21.09 6.67 -8.45
C ASP A 223 20.09 7.05 -7.36
N GLU A 224 18.90 7.51 -7.71
CA GLU A 224 17.82 7.83 -6.78
C GLU A 224 17.37 6.59 -6.00
N CYS A 225 17.17 5.46 -6.69
CA CYS A 225 16.84 4.18 -6.05
C CYS A 225 17.97 3.69 -5.15
N PHE A 226 19.22 3.84 -5.59
CA PHE A 226 20.39 3.43 -4.80
C PHE A 226 20.55 4.30 -3.55
N ALA A 227 20.35 5.61 -3.70
CA ALA A 227 20.45 6.56 -2.60
C ALA A 227 19.38 6.31 -1.55
N ASP A 228 18.12 6.13 -1.97
CA ASP A 228 16.99 5.79 -1.09
C ASP A 228 17.22 4.44 -0.37
N MET A 229 17.77 3.44 -1.06
CA MET A 229 17.98 2.11 -0.47
C MET A 229 19.22 2.02 0.43
N TYR A 230 20.37 2.57 0.02
CA TYR A 230 21.67 2.27 0.63
C TYR A 230 22.37 3.48 1.28
N VAL A 231 21.87 4.69 1.06
CA VAL A 231 22.51 5.93 1.53
C VAL A 231 21.54 6.78 2.36
N HIS A 232 20.37 6.24 2.71
CA HIS A 232 19.37 6.96 3.48
C HIS A 232 19.89 7.33 4.89
N PRO A 233 19.78 8.60 5.33
CA PRO A 233 20.38 9.06 6.58
C PRO A 233 19.64 8.60 7.85
N GLN A 234 18.41 8.14 7.71
CA GLN A 234 17.53 7.71 8.80
C GLN A 234 16.64 6.56 8.35
N GLU A 235 16.85 5.37 8.89
CA GLU A 235 16.02 4.21 8.58
C GLU A 235 15.76 3.45 9.88
N ILE A 236 14.50 3.13 10.11
CA ILE A 236 14.04 2.27 11.19
C ILE A 236 13.41 1.05 10.54
N ASP A 237 14.10 -0.08 10.67
CA ASP A 237 13.56 -1.35 10.22
C ASP A 237 12.80 -2.03 11.34
N TYR A 238 11.61 -2.54 11.00
CA TYR A 238 10.71 -3.15 11.96
C TYR A 238 10.82 -4.67 11.92
N ASN A 239 10.67 -5.31 13.07
CA ASN A 239 10.18 -6.69 13.15
C ASN A 239 8.74 -6.66 13.66
N ILE A 240 8.09 -7.83 13.77
CA ILE A 240 6.70 -7.85 14.23
C ILE A 240 6.52 -7.21 15.62
N ASP A 241 7.47 -7.34 16.54
CA ASP A 241 7.32 -6.81 17.89
C ASP A 241 7.28 -5.28 17.90
N ASN A 242 8.30 -4.62 17.34
CA ASN A 242 8.36 -3.15 17.30
C ASN A 242 7.38 -2.55 16.27
N LEU A 243 6.93 -3.31 15.27
CA LEU A 243 5.85 -2.91 14.37
C LEU A 243 4.55 -2.75 15.16
N PHE A 244 4.22 -3.72 16.02
CA PHE A 244 3.01 -3.63 16.83
C PHE A 244 3.10 -2.56 17.92
N GLU A 245 4.30 -2.21 18.41
CA GLU A 245 4.48 -1.01 19.24
C GLU A 245 4.09 0.27 18.49
N LEU A 246 4.50 0.41 17.23
CA LEU A 246 4.11 1.54 16.36
C LEU A 246 2.59 1.57 16.14
N ILE A 247 2.01 0.42 15.80
CA ILE A 247 0.57 0.26 15.57
C ILE A 247 -0.22 0.63 16.83
N ASP A 248 0.14 0.07 17.98
CA ASP A 248 -0.56 0.32 19.24
C ASP A 248 -0.49 1.79 19.65
N ALA A 249 0.65 2.44 19.40
CA ALA A 249 0.82 3.86 19.70
C ALA A 249 -0.11 4.78 18.89
N SER A 250 -0.61 4.33 17.73
CA SER A 250 -1.60 5.08 16.94
C SER A 250 -2.97 5.15 17.62
N GLY A 251 -3.30 4.19 18.48
CA GLY A 251 -4.65 4.02 19.04
C GLY A 251 -5.73 3.59 18.03
N LEU A 252 -5.33 3.24 16.80
CA LEU A 252 -6.22 2.72 15.76
C LEU A 252 -6.31 1.19 15.81
N GLU A 253 -7.37 0.64 15.23
CA GLU A 253 -7.57 -0.79 15.10
C GLU A 253 -6.67 -1.35 14.00
N PHE A 254 -5.92 -2.42 14.27
CA PHE A 254 -5.20 -3.16 13.23
C PHE A 254 -6.19 -4.01 12.44
N ILE A 255 -6.39 -3.68 11.16
CA ILE A 255 -7.32 -4.42 10.30
C ILE A 255 -6.64 -5.67 9.74
N GLY A 256 -5.40 -5.51 9.27
CA GLY A 256 -4.62 -6.62 8.71
C GLY A 256 -3.58 -6.15 7.70
N PHE A 257 -2.69 -7.08 7.37
CA PHE A 257 -1.73 -6.90 6.28
C PHE A 257 -2.41 -6.99 4.92
N SER A 258 -1.89 -6.24 3.94
CA SER A 258 -2.42 -6.19 2.57
C SER A 258 -2.15 -7.47 1.75
N ASN A 259 -1.28 -8.35 2.25
CA ASN A 259 -0.89 -9.61 1.63
C ASN A 259 -1.23 -10.83 2.52
N PRO A 260 -2.52 -11.07 2.86
CA PRO A 260 -2.93 -12.04 3.88
C PRO A 260 -2.44 -13.47 3.63
N ASN A 261 -2.26 -13.88 2.36
CA ASN A 261 -1.73 -15.20 2.01
C ASN A 261 -0.30 -15.44 2.49
N TYR A 262 0.53 -14.40 2.53
CA TYR A 262 1.86 -14.50 3.13
C TYR A 262 1.73 -14.80 4.63
N TRP A 263 0.73 -14.25 5.31
CA TRP A 263 0.50 -14.48 6.73
C TRP A 263 -0.26 -15.77 7.06
N ASN A 264 -0.45 -16.65 6.08
CA ASN A 264 -0.92 -18.01 6.34
C ASN A 264 0.24 -18.90 6.80
N LEU A 265 0.17 -19.42 8.03
CA LEU A 265 1.20 -20.29 8.61
C LEU A 265 1.23 -21.71 8.01
N GLU A 266 0.10 -22.21 7.51
CA GLU A 266 0.00 -23.55 6.93
C GLU A 266 0.91 -23.73 5.70
N ARG A 267 1.20 -22.64 5.00
CA ARG A 267 2.19 -22.56 3.90
C ARG A 267 3.59 -23.02 4.30
N LEU A 268 3.96 -22.88 5.57
CA LEU A 268 5.32 -23.14 6.06
C LEU A 268 5.41 -24.46 6.83
N ILE A 269 4.43 -24.73 7.69
CA ILE A 269 4.45 -25.88 8.61
C ILE A 269 3.16 -26.71 8.57
N GLY A 270 2.32 -26.55 7.55
CA GLY A 270 1.01 -27.21 7.42
C GLY A 270 1.09 -28.73 7.39
N ASP A 271 2.19 -29.29 6.88
CA ASP A 271 2.42 -30.74 6.82
C ASP A 271 2.70 -31.38 8.18
N SER A 272 2.84 -30.58 9.26
CA SER A 272 3.09 -31.06 10.61
C SER A 272 1.92 -30.72 11.55
N PRO A 273 0.99 -31.68 11.78
CA PRO A 273 -0.11 -31.49 12.72
C PRO A 273 0.34 -31.09 14.13
N GLU A 274 1.47 -31.64 14.60
CA GLU A 274 2.01 -31.30 15.92
C GLU A 274 2.46 -29.83 16.00
N LEU A 275 3.14 -29.33 14.97
CA LEU A 275 3.56 -27.92 14.95
C LEU A 275 2.36 -26.99 14.82
N LEU A 276 1.35 -27.35 14.02
CA LEU A 276 0.10 -26.59 13.93
C LEU A 276 -0.65 -26.54 15.25
N GLU A 277 -0.73 -27.65 15.99
CA GLU A 277 -1.37 -27.69 17.31
C GLU A 277 -0.68 -26.75 18.30
N ARG A 278 0.66 -26.71 18.28
CA ARG A 278 1.45 -25.75 19.08
C ARG A 278 1.20 -24.31 18.63
N ALA A 279 1.18 -24.05 17.33
CA ALA A 279 0.93 -22.73 16.77
C ALA A 279 -0.49 -22.22 17.03
N ASN A 280 -1.47 -23.11 17.17
CA ASN A 280 -2.84 -22.76 17.54
C ASN A 280 -2.94 -22.18 18.96
N GLN A 281 -1.95 -22.40 19.82
CA GLN A 281 -1.88 -21.79 21.16
C GLN A 281 -1.27 -20.38 21.17
N LEU A 282 -0.67 -19.95 20.05
CA LEU A 282 -0.06 -18.62 19.94
C LEU A 282 -1.12 -17.52 19.74
N SER A 283 -0.85 -16.33 20.26
CA SER A 283 -1.59 -15.13 19.86
C SER A 283 -1.31 -14.77 18.39
N ASP A 284 -2.16 -13.95 17.78
CA ASP A 284 -1.97 -13.55 16.37
C ASP A 284 -0.62 -12.85 16.14
N ARG A 285 -0.18 -12.00 17.06
CA ARG A 285 1.16 -11.37 16.99
C ARG A 285 2.29 -12.38 17.04
N GLN A 286 2.18 -13.39 17.92
CA GLN A 286 3.17 -14.46 17.99
C GLN A 286 3.16 -15.32 16.72
N ARG A 287 1.99 -15.54 16.10
CA ARG A 287 1.90 -16.23 14.80
C ARG A 287 2.55 -15.41 13.69
N TYR A 288 2.30 -14.11 13.61
CA TYR A 288 3.00 -13.24 12.66
C TYR A 288 4.51 -13.26 12.89
N ARG A 289 4.97 -13.17 14.14
CA ARG A 289 6.39 -13.26 14.45
C ARG A 289 7.00 -14.59 14.07
N LEU A 290 6.28 -15.69 14.29
CA LEU A 290 6.71 -17.03 13.86
C LEU A 290 6.84 -17.11 12.33
N ILE A 291 5.87 -16.59 11.58
CA ILE A 291 5.91 -16.56 10.11
C ILE A 291 7.10 -15.74 9.62
N GLU A 292 7.30 -14.54 10.17
CA GLU A 292 8.42 -13.66 9.85
C GLU A 292 9.78 -14.36 10.07
N LEU A 293 9.92 -15.12 11.15
CA LEU A 293 11.14 -15.87 11.47
C LEU A 293 11.39 -17.08 10.57
N LEU A 294 10.33 -17.77 10.14
CA LEU A 294 10.40 -18.95 9.28
C LEU A 294 10.51 -18.60 7.80
N ASP A 295 10.09 -17.41 7.40
CA ASP A 295 10.17 -16.90 6.04
C ASP A 295 10.59 -15.40 6.03
N PRO A 296 11.88 -15.09 6.18
CA PRO A 296 12.36 -13.71 6.31
C PRO A 296 12.41 -12.94 4.97
N GLU A 297 11.67 -13.37 3.94
CA GLU A 297 11.75 -12.80 2.60
C GLU A 297 11.03 -11.44 2.48
N ILE A 298 10.12 -11.06 3.39
CA ILE A 298 9.39 -9.79 3.28
C ILE A 298 10.31 -8.59 3.53
N SER A 299 10.38 -7.65 2.59
CA SER A 299 11.23 -6.45 2.69
C SER A 299 10.52 -5.27 3.36
N HIS A 300 9.20 -5.34 3.51
CA HIS A 300 8.37 -4.28 4.08
C HIS A 300 7.05 -4.83 4.61
N TYR A 301 6.53 -4.22 5.66
CA TYR A 301 5.16 -4.40 6.11
C TYR A 301 4.26 -3.42 5.40
N GLU A 302 3.17 -3.92 4.84
CA GLU A 302 2.11 -3.10 4.27
C GLU A 302 0.76 -3.55 4.84
N PHE A 303 0.03 -2.63 5.46
CA PHE A 303 -1.14 -2.96 6.27
C PHE A 303 -2.12 -1.79 6.36
N PHE A 304 -3.32 -2.10 6.85
CA PHE A 304 -4.37 -1.12 7.10
C PHE A 304 -4.65 -0.97 8.59
N LEU A 305 -4.82 0.27 9.00
CA LEU A 305 -5.39 0.63 10.30
C LEU A 305 -6.76 1.28 10.10
N GLY A 306 -7.60 1.17 11.11
CA GLY A 306 -8.99 1.62 11.08
C GLY A 306 -9.37 2.48 12.27
N ARG A 307 -10.25 3.47 12.05
CA ARG A 307 -10.89 4.20 13.15
C ARG A 307 -12.34 3.75 13.29
N SER A 308 -12.70 3.18 14.43
CA SER A 308 -14.08 2.75 14.68
C SER A 308 -15.07 3.94 14.62
N PRO A 309 -16.33 3.70 14.20
CA PRO A 309 -16.89 2.41 13.81
C PRO A 309 -16.53 2.02 12.36
N LEU A 310 -16.07 0.78 12.17
CA LEU A 310 -15.90 0.16 10.86
C LEU A 310 -16.89 -1.02 10.72
N PRO A 311 -17.82 -0.96 9.76
CA PRO A 311 -18.84 -1.98 9.63
C PRO A 311 -18.28 -3.24 8.95
N LEU A 312 -18.10 -4.34 9.69
CA LEU A 312 -17.61 -5.61 9.15
C LEU A 312 -18.75 -6.45 8.56
N ASN A 313 -18.62 -6.88 7.31
CA ASN A 313 -19.55 -7.79 6.65
C ASN A 313 -18.80 -8.96 5.99
N LYS A 314 -19.22 -10.20 6.29
CA LYS A 314 -18.62 -11.42 5.73
C LYS A 314 -19.49 -12.09 4.66
N TRP A 315 -20.70 -11.56 4.41
CA TRP A 315 -21.67 -12.12 3.47
C TRP A 315 -21.93 -13.63 3.63
N SER A 316 -21.81 -14.14 4.86
CA SER A 316 -22.01 -15.56 5.16
C SER A 316 -23.49 -15.94 5.22
N ASN A 317 -24.38 -14.98 5.41
CA ASN A 317 -25.83 -15.17 5.37
C ASN A 317 -26.33 -15.07 3.92
N ASP A 318 -27.02 -16.11 3.43
CA ASP A 318 -27.57 -16.16 2.07
C ASP A 318 -28.60 -15.07 1.80
N GLN A 319 -29.44 -14.71 2.77
CA GLN A 319 -30.46 -13.67 2.59
C GLN A 319 -29.82 -12.29 2.44
N GLU A 320 -28.77 -12.01 3.22
CA GLU A 320 -28.00 -10.77 3.11
C GLU A 320 -27.27 -10.70 1.76
N LEU A 321 -26.64 -11.80 1.34
CA LEU A 321 -25.96 -11.87 0.04
C LEU A 321 -26.94 -11.71 -1.12
N LEU A 322 -28.11 -12.34 -1.07
CA LEU A 322 -29.15 -12.16 -2.08
C LEU A 322 -29.63 -10.70 -2.18
N ALA A 323 -29.65 -9.97 -1.07
CA ALA A 323 -30.04 -8.57 -1.03
C ALA A 323 -28.91 -7.58 -1.41
N ALA A 324 -27.67 -8.05 -1.48
CA ALA A 324 -26.50 -7.23 -1.81
C ALA A 324 -26.56 -6.73 -3.26
N ILE A 325 -25.99 -5.55 -3.53
CA ILE A 325 -25.76 -5.04 -4.88
C ILE A 325 -24.32 -5.39 -5.28
N PRO A 326 -24.12 -6.26 -6.29
CA PRO A 326 -22.79 -6.56 -6.80
C PRO A 326 -22.36 -5.58 -7.89
N GLU A 327 -21.11 -5.18 -7.85
CA GLU A 327 -20.46 -4.36 -8.89
C GLU A 327 -19.12 -4.98 -9.26
N ARG A 328 -18.68 -4.84 -10.51
CA ARG A 328 -17.35 -5.33 -10.90
C ARG A 328 -16.28 -4.51 -10.19
N SER A 329 -15.24 -5.16 -9.65
CA SER A 329 -14.10 -4.44 -9.08
C SER A 329 -13.40 -3.59 -10.17
N PRO A 330 -13.08 -2.32 -9.90
CA PRO A 330 -12.35 -1.48 -10.85
C PRO A 330 -10.87 -1.86 -10.96
N CYS A 331 -10.32 -2.59 -9.98
CA CYS A 331 -8.92 -3.02 -9.95
C CYS A 331 -8.75 -4.40 -10.61
N MET A 332 -8.96 -4.44 -11.92
CA MET A 332 -8.68 -5.60 -12.77
C MET A 332 -8.24 -5.13 -14.16
N ASN A 333 -7.39 -5.91 -14.84
CA ASN A 333 -6.88 -5.54 -16.17
C ASN A 333 -7.21 -6.63 -17.21
N GLY A 334 -7.58 -6.23 -18.42
CA GLY A 334 -7.94 -7.16 -19.50
C GLY A 334 -9.45 -7.44 -19.64
N TRP A 335 -10.31 -6.77 -18.86
CA TRP A 335 -11.76 -6.82 -19.04
C TRP A 335 -12.21 -6.07 -20.31
N PRO A 336 -13.17 -6.58 -21.11
CA PRO A 336 -13.89 -7.85 -20.97
C PRO A 336 -13.14 -9.03 -21.62
N SER A 337 -12.80 -10.03 -20.81
CA SER A 337 -12.18 -11.29 -21.22
C SER A 337 -12.39 -12.34 -20.13
N GLN A 338 -12.43 -13.63 -20.48
CA GLN A 338 -12.41 -14.72 -19.50
C GLN A 338 -11.03 -14.92 -18.87
N ASN A 339 -9.97 -14.43 -19.51
CA ASN A 339 -8.62 -14.45 -18.95
C ASN A 339 -8.20 -12.99 -18.72
N LEU A 340 -8.02 -12.63 -17.45
CA LEU A 340 -7.74 -11.27 -17.02
C LEU A 340 -6.75 -11.29 -15.84
N PHE A 341 -6.22 -10.13 -15.50
CA PHE A 341 -5.41 -9.93 -14.30
C PHE A 341 -6.29 -9.42 -13.15
N ASP A 342 -6.21 -10.09 -12.01
CA ASP A 342 -6.88 -9.69 -10.77
C ASP A 342 -6.20 -8.50 -10.09
N TYR A 343 -6.75 -8.07 -8.95
CA TYR A 343 -6.25 -6.93 -8.16
C TYR A 343 -4.76 -7.00 -7.76
N ASN A 344 -4.15 -8.18 -7.75
CA ASN A 344 -2.71 -8.39 -7.49
C ASN A 344 -1.93 -8.79 -8.76
N TYR A 345 -2.46 -8.47 -9.93
CA TYR A 345 -1.91 -8.80 -11.25
C TYR A 345 -1.65 -10.30 -11.46
N GLN A 346 -2.39 -11.17 -10.79
CA GLN A 346 -2.36 -12.60 -11.05
C GLN A 346 -3.34 -12.95 -12.17
N ILE A 347 -2.93 -13.86 -13.05
CA ILE A 347 -3.81 -14.35 -14.11
C ILE A 347 -4.94 -15.14 -13.45
N VAL A 348 -6.17 -14.77 -13.78
CA VAL A 348 -7.37 -15.51 -13.41
C VAL A 348 -8.16 -15.89 -14.66
N SER A 349 -8.65 -17.13 -14.68
CA SER A 349 -9.55 -17.65 -15.70
C SER A 349 -10.96 -17.75 -15.12
N LEU A 350 -11.93 -17.17 -15.82
CA LEU A 350 -13.34 -17.20 -15.49
C LEU A 350 -14.03 -18.33 -16.26
N SER A 351 -14.86 -19.10 -15.57
CA SER A 351 -15.84 -19.95 -16.21
C SER A 351 -16.86 -19.12 -17.02
N ASP A 352 -17.60 -19.76 -17.93
CA ASP A 352 -18.65 -19.08 -18.69
C ASP A 352 -19.68 -18.42 -17.77
N ALA A 353 -20.07 -19.10 -16.69
CA ALA A 353 -21.05 -18.59 -15.73
C ALA A 353 -20.53 -17.38 -14.92
N GLU A 354 -19.26 -17.42 -14.47
CA GLU A 354 -18.63 -16.28 -13.80
C GLU A 354 -18.50 -15.07 -14.74
N PHE A 355 -18.14 -15.29 -16.00
CA PHE A 355 -18.02 -14.24 -17.00
C PHE A 355 -19.38 -13.58 -17.31
N GLU A 356 -20.45 -14.36 -17.47
CA GLU A 356 -21.80 -13.82 -17.60
C GLU A 356 -22.24 -13.01 -16.38
N PHE A 357 -21.98 -13.50 -15.16
CA PHE A 357 -22.27 -12.76 -13.93
C PHE A 357 -21.49 -11.44 -13.84
N LEU A 358 -20.20 -11.44 -14.16
CA LEU A 358 -19.36 -10.23 -14.15
C LEU A 358 -19.80 -9.19 -15.19
N LYS A 359 -20.28 -9.60 -16.37
CA LYS A 359 -20.86 -8.68 -17.36
C LYS A 359 -22.09 -7.96 -16.82
N VAL A 360 -22.91 -8.65 -16.03
CA VAL A 360 -24.04 -8.02 -15.35
C VAL A 360 -23.54 -7.03 -14.29
N CYS A 361 -22.52 -7.41 -13.50
CA CYS A 361 -21.92 -6.54 -12.47
C CYS A 361 -21.27 -5.28 -13.04
N ASP A 362 -20.66 -5.35 -14.22
CA ASP A 362 -20.00 -4.24 -14.91
C ASP A 362 -20.98 -3.11 -15.30
N GLN A 363 -22.23 -3.47 -15.57
CA GLN A 363 -23.29 -2.53 -15.95
C GLN A 363 -24.19 -2.15 -14.76
N ASN A 364 -23.95 -2.71 -13.57
CA ASN A 364 -24.87 -2.62 -12.44
C ASN A 364 -24.77 -1.30 -11.67
N SER A 365 -23.75 -0.47 -11.94
CA SER A 365 -23.60 0.85 -11.31
C SER A 365 -24.64 1.86 -11.78
N GLU A 366 -25.17 1.74 -13.00
CA GLU A 366 -26.15 2.68 -13.58
C GLU A 366 -27.60 2.36 -13.17
N SER A 367 -27.94 1.07 -13.05
CA SER A 367 -29.28 0.59 -12.66
C SER A 367 -29.14 -0.60 -11.71
N PRO A 368 -28.95 -0.33 -10.40
CA PRO A 368 -28.58 -1.36 -9.43
C PRO A 368 -29.64 -2.45 -9.26
N ARG A 369 -29.25 -3.69 -9.56
CA ARG A 369 -29.98 -4.92 -9.22
C ARG A 369 -29.28 -5.67 -8.11
N ASN A 370 -30.03 -6.33 -7.24
CA ASN A 370 -29.44 -7.20 -6.23
C ASN A 370 -29.05 -8.57 -6.79
N VAL A 371 -28.19 -9.30 -6.07
CA VAL A 371 -27.75 -10.65 -6.44
C VAL A 371 -28.95 -11.55 -6.72
N GLY A 372 -29.98 -11.54 -5.87
CA GLY A 372 -31.17 -12.39 -6.06
C GLY A 372 -31.88 -12.16 -7.39
N GLU A 373 -32.10 -10.90 -7.76
CA GLU A 373 -32.68 -10.50 -9.05
C GLU A 373 -31.81 -10.98 -10.22
N ILE A 374 -30.49 -10.80 -10.12
CA ILE A 374 -29.54 -11.23 -11.16
C ILE A 374 -29.58 -12.75 -11.33
N LEU A 375 -29.54 -13.52 -10.24
CA LEU A 375 -29.54 -14.99 -10.28
C LEU A 375 -30.84 -15.60 -10.85
N THR A 376 -31.94 -14.84 -10.95
CA THR A 376 -33.14 -15.32 -11.67
C THR A 376 -32.98 -15.33 -13.19
N GLN A 377 -32.00 -14.60 -13.72
CA GLN A 377 -31.83 -14.37 -15.16
C GLN A 377 -30.62 -15.12 -15.73
N ILE A 378 -29.67 -15.51 -14.88
CA ILE A 378 -28.44 -16.20 -15.28
C ILE A 378 -28.24 -17.47 -14.46
N SER A 379 -27.65 -18.49 -15.10
CA SER A 379 -27.33 -19.77 -14.44
C SER A 379 -26.06 -19.63 -13.61
N PHE A 380 -26.20 -19.13 -12.38
CA PHE A 380 -25.11 -18.98 -11.40
C PHE A 380 -25.66 -19.19 -9.97
N ASP A 381 -24.79 -19.34 -8.97
CA ASP A 381 -25.21 -19.62 -7.59
C ASP A 381 -24.48 -18.73 -6.57
N LEU A 382 -24.94 -18.79 -5.30
CA LEU A 382 -24.38 -17.97 -4.22
C LEU A 382 -22.94 -18.35 -3.85
N GLU A 383 -22.52 -19.61 -4.06
CA GLU A 383 -21.14 -20.03 -3.83
C GLU A 383 -20.21 -19.39 -4.86
N GLY A 384 -20.62 -19.33 -6.12
CA GLY A 384 -19.94 -18.60 -7.19
C GLY A 384 -19.82 -17.11 -6.88
N VAL A 385 -20.89 -16.47 -6.38
CA VAL A 385 -20.84 -15.05 -5.98
C VAL A 385 -19.83 -14.83 -4.86
N ARG A 386 -19.82 -15.69 -3.83
CA ARG A 386 -18.82 -15.62 -2.74
C ARG A 386 -17.41 -15.85 -3.24
N SER A 387 -17.22 -16.77 -4.19
CA SER A 387 -15.92 -17.02 -4.83
C SER A 387 -15.41 -15.77 -5.54
N LEU A 388 -16.24 -15.12 -6.35
CA LEU A 388 -15.87 -13.87 -7.04
C LEU A 388 -15.53 -12.74 -6.05
N PHE A 389 -16.31 -12.61 -4.97
CA PHE A 389 -16.06 -11.63 -3.91
C PHE A 389 -14.75 -11.91 -3.16
N ASN A 390 -14.50 -13.15 -2.75
CA ASN A 390 -13.28 -13.55 -2.04
C ASN A 390 -12.02 -13.37 -2.91
N ARG A 391 -12.17 -13.49 -4.24
CA ARG A 391 -11.13 -13.20 -5.24
C ARG A 391 -11.01 -11.71 -5.57
N GLN A 392 -11.77 -10.84 -4.90
CA GLN A 392 -11.81 -9.37 -5.11
C GLN A 392 -12.18 -8.98 -6.56
N LEU A 393 -12.94 -9.82 -7.26
CA LEU A 393 -13.39 -9.55 -8.64
C LEU A 393 -14.70 -8.75 -8.67
N ILE A 394 -15.46 -8.79 -7.57
CA ILE A 394 -16.65 -7.96 -7.37
C ILE A 394 -16.57 -7.23 -6.03
N LEU A 395 -17.24 -6.10 -5.96
CA LEU A 395 -17.56 -5.40 -4.73
C LEU A 395 -19.03 -5.67 -4.39
N LEU A 396 -19.34 -5.79 -3.10
CA LEU A 396 -20.71 -5.96 -2.62
C LEU A 396 -21.08 -4.76 -1.75
N SER A 397 -22.25 -4.17 -1.97
CA SER A 397 -22.80 -3.10 -1.13
C SER A 397 -24.17 -3.47 -0.57
N ILE A 398 -24.51 -2.88 0.58
CA ILE A 398 -25.85 -2.97 1.13
C ILE A 398 -26.77 -2.06 0.32
N LYS A 399 -27.92 -2.59 -0.12
CA LYS A 399 -28.95 -1.80 -0.79
C LYS A 399 -29.38 -0.63 0.10
N GLN A 400 -29.22 0.59 -0.39
CA GLN A 400 -29.74 1.78 0.29
C GLN A 400 -31.28 1.75 0.20
N ASN A 401 -31.94 1.90 1.35
CA ASN A 401 -33.41 1.97 1.44
C ASN A 401 -33.95 3.32 0.94
#